data_AF-A0A9W8SCJ3-F1
#
_entry.id   AF-A0A9W8SCJ3-F1
#
_cell.length_a   1.000
_cell.length_b   1.000
_cell.length_c   1.000
_cell.angle_alpha   90.00
_cell.angle_beta   90.00
_cell.angle_gamma   90.00
#
_symmetry.space_group_name_H-M   'P 1'
#
loop_
_entity.id
_entity.type
_entity.pdbx_description
1 polymer ?
#
loop_
_entity_poly.entity_id
_entity_poly.type
_entity_poly.pdbx_seq_one_letter_code
_entity_poly.pdbx_strand_id
1 'polypeptide(L)'
;MPRSKSLQDPRFKGFPRLPLELRLKIWDLSLASTSSSQGVCVLPPDYTSESVAQLLVQNPYTSLLGVSTEARRVALKKVPWSRSYDPERDILFVDKHSFYKFCDMCSSDKWPSLVQHLALALSVTDRGLWLPIAMKYMPALKSISVVCPKTTGISDVSDDVIPPTEAYVGLKKLTEDEMVTFKIHADYLYETHFGDMPIIWTKTAAEYVHYVRVEMTRSSREYHLASWDERTQSLKLLFEARCFKTLV
;
A
#
# COMPACT_ATOMS: atom_id res chain seq x y z
N MET A 1 21.72 10.23 21.94
CA MET A 1 22.47 10.49 20.68
C MET A 1 21.68 11.45 19.81
N PRO A 2 22.34 12.38 19.10
CA PRO A 2 21.75 13.64 18.69
C PRO A 2 20.74 13.47 17.55
N ARG A 3 19.63 14.19 17.70
CA ARG A 3 18.49 14.28 16.79
C ARG A 3 18.94 14.74 15.40
N SER A 4 18.62 13.98 14.35
CA SER A 4 18.67 14.46 12.96
C SER A 4 17.53 15.47 12.70
N LYS A 5 17.65 16.66 13.30
CA LYS A 5 16.87 17.83 12.89
C LYS A 5 17.54 18.46 11.66
N SER A 6 17.23 17.97 10.45
CA SER A 6 17.56 18.75 9.24
C SER A 6 16.76 18.42 7.97
N LEU A 7 15.48 18.03 8.06
CA LEU A 7 14.70 17.79 6.82
C LEU A 7 13.79 18.96 6.40
N GLN A 8 13.87 20.11 7.08
CA GLN A 8 13.23 21.35 6.63
C GLN A 8 14.07 22.58 7.03
N ASP A 9 15.34 22.65 6.60
CA ASP A 9 16.03 23.95 6.62
C ASP A 9 15.56 24.75 5.38
N PRO A 10 14.85 25.89 5.53
CA PRO A 10 14.47 26.75 4.41
C PRO A 10 15.68 27.27 3.61
N ARG A 11 16.91 27.09 4.12
CA ARG A 11 18.17 27.39 3.43
C ARG A 11 18.70 26.25 2.57
N PHE A 12 18.11 25.05 2.60
CA PHE A 12 18.53 23.95 1.74
C PHE A 12 18.13 24.24 0.28
N LYS A 13 19.08 24.78 -0.48
CA LYS A 13 19.01 24.88 -1.94
C LYS A 13 19.73 23.67 -2.49
N GLY A 14 19.01 22.75 -3.13
CA GLY A 14 19.68 21.72 -3.93
C GLY A 14 20.54 22.41 -4.97
N PHE A 15 21.84 22.08 -5.01
CA PHE A 15 22.82 22.65 -5.93
C PHE A 15 23.04 24.18 -5.78
N PRO A 16 23.42 24.70 -4.60
CA PRO A 16 23.40 26.13 -4.31
C PRO A 16 24.33 26.98 -5.19
N ARG A 17 25.30 26.36 -5.87
CA ARG A 17 26.25 27.00 -6.79
C ARG A 17 25.73 27.12 -8.23
N LEU A 18 24.59 26.51 -8.56
CA LEU A 18 24.01 26.56 -9.90
C LEU A 18 23.04 27.76 -10.05
N PRO A 19 23.05 28.44 -11.21
CA PRO A 19 22.02 29.39 -11.59
C PRO A 19 20.62 28.80 -11.45
N LEU A 20 19.62 29.65 -11.16
CA LEU A 20 18.23 29.25 -10.95
C LEU A 20 17.67 28.44 -12.12
N GLU A 21 17.95 28.86 -13.35
CA GLU A 21 17.48 28.20 -14.58
C GLU A 21 17.94 26.74 -14.66
N LEU A 22 19.21 26.47 -14.36
CA LEU A 22 19.76 25.11 -14.36
C LEU A 22 19.16 24.26 -13.23
N ARG A 23 18.94 24.84 -12.05
CA ARG A 23 18.29 24.13 -10.93
C ARG A 23 16.85 23.75 -11.25
N LEU A 24 16.08 24.68 -11.83
CA LEU A 24 14.72 24.39 -12.27
C LEU A 24 14.69 23.31 -13.35
N LYS A 25 15.63 23.35 -14.30
CA LYS A 25 15.78 22.30 -15.33
C LYS A 25 16.11 20.94 -14.71
N ILE A 26 16.96 20.88 -13.69
CA ILE A 26 17.25 19.64 -12.95
C ILE A 26 15.97 19.09 -12.29
N TRP A 27 15.19 19.94 -11.63
CA TRP A 27 13.94 19.50 -11.00
C TRP A 27 12.90 19.05 -12.01
N ASP A 28 12.82 19.71 -13.16
CA ASP A 28 11.92 19.32 -14.25
C ASP A 28 12.26 17.95 -14.82
N LEU A 29 13.55 17.70 -15.07
CA LEU A 29 14.04 16.40 -15.52
C LEU A 29 13.83 15.32 -14.44
N SER A 30 14.09 15.66 -13.18
CA SER A 30 13.88 14.77 -12.03
C SER A 30 12.39 14.45 -11.84
N LEU A 31 11.50 15.41 -12.16
CA LEU A 31 10.07 15.20 -12.07
C LEU A 31 9.63 14.22 -13.14
N ALA A 32 10.09 14.35 -14.39
CA ALA A 32 9.81 13.38 -15.46
C ALA A 32 10.27 11.95 -15.08
N SER A 33 11.41 11.82 -14.38
CA SER A 33 11.88 10.52 -13.88
C SER A 33 11.13 9.99 -12.66
N THR A 34 10.39 10.84 -11.94
CA THR A 34 9.61 10.46 -10.75
C THR A 34 8.11 10.44 -11.00
N SER A 35 7.61 11.02 -12.09
CA SER A 35 6.20 10.93 -12.52
C SER A 35 5.84 9.55 -13.05
N SER A 36 6.84 8.72 -13.37
CA SER A 36 6.69 7.29 -13.59
C SER A 36 6.57 6.48 -12.29
N SER A 37 6.58 7.13 -11.12
CA SER A 37 6.43 6.41 -9.86
C SER A 37 5.04 5.83 -9.68
N GLN A 38 5.03 4.65 -9.09
CA GLN A 38 3.86 3.89 -8.70
C GLN A 38 2.92 4.75 -7.84
N GLY A 39 1.70 4.96 -8.34
CA GLY A 39 0.63 5.66 -7.64
C GLY A 39 -0.13 4.74 -6.69
N VAL A 40 -1.01 5.31 -5.88
CA VAL A 40 -1.95 4.56 -5.04
C VAL A 40 -3.36 4.92 -5.47
N CYS A 41 -4.12 3.94 -5.95
CA CYS A 41 -5.54 4.08 -6.23
C CYS A 41 -6.33 3.48 -5.07
N VAL A 42 -7.13 4.31 -4.40
CA VAL A 42 -8.04 3.86 -3.34
C VAL A 42 -9.30 3.33 -4.00
N LEU A 43 -9.65 2.06 -3.76
CA LEU A 43 -10.86 1.47 -4.30
C LEU A 43 -12.09 2.05 -3.57
N PRO A 44 -12.98 2.78 -4.26
CA PRO A 44 -14.17 3.36 -3.63
C PRO A 44 -15.12 2.26 -3.14
N PRO A 45 -15.84 2.41 -2.02
CA PRO A 45 -16.76 1.38 -1.51
C PRO A 45 -17.88 1.04 -2.51
N ASP A 46 -18.37 2.04 -3.22
CA ASP A 46 -19.52 1.90 -4.12
C ASP A 46 -19.14 1.59 -5.58
N TYR A 47 -17.88 1.18 -5.84
CA TYR A 47 -17.42 0.93 -7.20
C TYR A 47 -18.22 -0.16 -7.94
N THR A 48 -18.32 -0.07 -9.26
CA THR A 48 -18.94 -1.05 -10.15
C THR A 48 -17.95 -1.46 -11.23
N SER A 49 -18.21 -2.53 -11.99
CA SER A 49 -17.36 -2.92 -13.12
C SER A 49 -17.12 -1.77 -14.10
N GLU A 50 -18.13 -0.92 -14.32
CA GLU A 50 -18.03 0.25 -15.18
C GLU A 50 -17.18 1.36 -14.56
N SER A 51 -17.28 1.57 -13.24
CA SER A 51 -16.48 2.59 -12.55
C SER A 51 -15.00 2.19 -12.44
N VAL A 52 -14.66 0.90 -12.59
CA VAL A 52 -13.27 0.44 -12.58
C VAL A 52 -12.45 1.07 -13.70
N ALA A 53 -13.03 1.21 -14.89
CA ALA A 53 -12.39 1.87 -16.03
C ALA A 53 -12.12 3.37 -15.77
N GLN A 54 -12.77 3.93 -14.76
CA GLN A 54 -12.67 5.33 -14.35
C GLN A 54 -11.89 5.50 -13.04
N LEU A 55 -11.25 4.44 -12.54
CA LEU A 55 -10.42 4.55 -11.34
C LEU A 55 -9.29 5.55 -11.55
N LEU A 56 -9.11 6.42 -10.57
CA LEU A 56 -8.11 7.46 -10.59
C LEU A 56 -7.10 7.24 -9.47
N VAL A 57 -5.84 7.52 -9.77
CA VAL A 57 -4.84 7.86 -8.76
C VAL A 57 -5.00 9.34 -8.47
N GLN A 58 -5.49 9.67 -7.28
CA GLN A 58 -5.64 11.04 -6.80
C GLN A 58 -4.38 11.48 -6.05
N ASN A 59 -3.97 12.73 -6.27
CA ASN A 59 -2.82 13.38 -5.64
C ASN A 59 -1.56 12.50 -5.59
N PRO A 60 -1.04 12.02 -6.74
CA PRO A 60 0.07 11.07 -6.74
C PRO A 60 1.32 11.64 -6.05
N TYR A 61 1.83 10.93 -5.05
CA TYR A 61 3.05 11.32 -4.35
C TYR A 61 4.28 11.26 -5.27
N THR A 62 5.08 12.34 -5.29
CA THR A 62 6.45 12.32 -5.82
C THR A 62 7.46 12.55 -4.70
N SER A 63 8.61 11.86 -4.77
CA SER A 63 9.72 12.05 -3.83
C SER A 63 10.19 13.51 -3.75
N LEU A 64 10.03 14.28 -4.84
CA LEU A 64 10.41 15.69 -4.90
C LEU A 64 9.70 16.58 -3.87
N LEU A 65 8.51 16.19 -3.39
CA LEU A 65 7.78 16.93 -2.34
C LEU A 65 8.55 17.03 -1.03
N GLY A 66 9.43 16.07 -0.75
CA GLY A 66 10.23 15.99 0.47
C GLY A 66 11.70 16.43 0.32
N VAL A 67 12.14 16.82 -0.89
CA VAL A 67 13.58 17.08 -1.15
C VAL A 67 14.02 18.49 -0.74
N SER A 68 13.30 19.51 -1.22
CA SER A 68 13.59 20.91 -0.92
C SER A 68 12.37 21.77 -1.26
N THR A 69 12.33 23.01 -0.74
CA THR A 69 11.25 23.96 -1.07
C THR A 69 11.14 24.22 -2.57
N GLU A 70 12.27 24.28 -3.28
CA GLU A 70 12.29 24.52 -4.72
C GLU A 70 11.77 23.31 -5.51
N ALA A 71 12.23 22.11 -5.18
CA ALA A 71 11.74 20.87 -5.80
C ALA A 71 10.25 20.66 -5.53
N ARG A 72 9.80 20.93 -4.30
CA ARG A 72 8.38 20.90 -3.91
C ARG A 72 7.57 21.85 -4.78
N ARG A 73 8.01 23.11 -4.96
CA ARG A 73 7.28 24.08 -5.79
C ARG A 73 7.15 23.62 -7.25
N VAL A 74 8.20 23.02 -7.81
CA VAL A 74 8.17 22.46 -9.17
C VAL A 74 7.17 21.30 -9.26
N ALA A 75 7.22 20.37 -8.28
CA ALA A 75 6.30 19.24 -8.21
C ALA A 75 4.83 19.69 -8.11
N LEU A 76 4.52 20.62 -7.19
CA LEU A 76 3.16 21.13 -7.00
C LEU A 76 2.59 21.79 -8.25
N LYS A 77 3.43 22.42 -9.09
CA LYS A 77 2.99 23.10 -10.31
C LYS A 77 2.73 22.14 -11.48
N LYS A 78 3.40 20.99 -11.51
CA LYS A 78 3.49 20.13 -12.71
C LYS A 78 2.93 18.73 -12.54
N VAL A 79 2.83 18.21 -11.31
CA VAL A 79 2.19 16.92 -11.06
C VAL A 79 0.68 17.07 -11.28
N PRO A 80 0.06 16.24 -12.14
CA PRO A 80 -1.38 16.29 -12.31
C PRO A 80 -2.08 15.90 -11.00
N TRP A 81 -3.16 16.60 -10.68
CA TRP A 81 -3.96 16.33 -9.49
C TRP A 81 -4.57 14.92 -9.51
N SER A 82 -4.87 14.40 -10.70
CA SER A 82 -5.36 13.04 -10.90
C SER A 82 -4.88 12.49 -12.23
N ARG A 83 -4.76 11.17 -12.31
CA ARG A 83 -4.57 10.43 -13.56
C ARG A 83 -5.28 9.08 -13.50
N SER A 84 -5.53 8.47 -14.65
CA SER A 84 -6.07 7.11 -14.73
C SER A 84 -5.18 6.13 -13.97
N TYR A 85 -5.83 5.19 -13.29
CA TYR A 85 -5.21 4.04 -12.67
C TYR A 85 -4.62 3.11 -13.73
N ASP A 86 -3.38 2.70 -13.52
CA ASP A 86 -2.66 1.74 -14.35
C ASP A 86 -2.44 0.45 -13.52
N PRO A 87 -3.15 -0.65 -13.80
CA PRO A 87 -3.09 -1.86 -12.98
C PRO A 87 -1.74 -2.58 -13.03
N GLU A 88 -0.92 -2.31 -14.04
CA GLU A 88 0.41 -2.91 -14.15
C GLU A 88 1.45 -2.19 -13.30
N ARG A 89 1.25 -0.89 -13.07
CA ARG A 89 2.21 -0.05 -12.35
C ARG A 89 1.74 0.31 -10.94
N ASP A 90 0.49 0.70 -10.79
CA ASP A 90 -0.03 1.34 -9.58
C ASP A 90 -0.45 0.33 -8.52
N ILE A 91 -0.52 0.79 -7.28
CA ILE A 91 -1.02 0.01 -6.16
C ILE A 91 -2.51 0.23 -6.04
N LEU A 92 -3.29 -0.84 -6.07
CA LEU A 92 -4.68 -0.81 -5.65
C LEU A 92 -4.75 -0.96 -4.14
N PHE A 93 -5.27 0.05 -3.44
CA PHE A 93 -5.54 0.00 -2.02
C PHE A 93 -7.01 -0.38 -1.78
N VAL A 94 -7.22 -1.43 -0.98
CA VAL A 94 -8.54 -1.93 -0.59
C VAL A 94 -8.69 -1.81 0.92
N ASP A 95 -9.68 -1.03 1.34
CA ASP A 95 -10.02 -0.85 2.74
C ASP A 95 -11.06 -1.89 3.21
N LYS A 96 -11.49 -1.72 4.47
CA LYS A 96 -12.51 -2.56 5.11
C LYS A 96 -13.88 -2.51 4.44
N HIS A 97 -14.26 -1.36 3.88
CA HIS A 97 -15.59 -1.16 3.29
C HIS A 97 -15.67 -1.75 1.88
N SER A 98 -14.56 -1.74 1.15
CA SER A 98 -14.48 -2.25 -0.22
C SER A 98 -14.09 -3.73 -0.32
N PHE A 99 -13.59 -4.34 0.76
CA PHE A 99 -12.95 -5.67 0.70
C PHE A 99 -13.82 -6.83 0.22
N TYR A 100 -15.00 -7.02 0.81
CA TYR A 100 -15.85 -8.15 0.42
C TYR A 100 -16.34 -8.02 -1.02
N LYS A 101 -16.77 -6.81 -1.38
CA LYS A 101 -17.14 -6.48 -2.75
C LYS A 101 -15.98 -6.69 -3.73
N PHE A 102 -14.77 -6.28 -3.33
CA PHE A 102 -13.54 -6.58 -4.06
C PHE A 102 -13.39 -8.07 -4.33
N CYS A 103 -13.46 -8.91 -3.29
CA CYS A 103 -13.37 -10.36 -3.44
C CYS A 103 -14.45 -10.93 -4.38
N ASP A 104 -15.71 -10.49 -4.27
CA ASP A 104 -16.81 -10.95 -5.13
C ASP A 104 -16.54 -10.60 -6.61
N MET A 105 -16.14 -9.36 -6.87
CA MET A 105 -15.89 -8.86 -8.23
C MET A 105 -14.68 -9.54 -8.88
N CYS A 106 -13.72 -10.05 -8.10
CA CYS A 106 -12.55 -10.76 -8.64
C CYS A 106 -12.96 -11.93 -9.54
N SER A 107 -14.04 -12.62 -9.20
CA SER A 107 -14.53 -13.78 -9.95
C SER A 107 -15.30 -13.43 -11.23
N SER A 108 -15.85 -12.21 -11.30
CA SER A 108 -16.84 -11.83 -12.31
C SER A 108 -16.27 -10.94 -13.42
N ASP A 109 -15.13 -10.29 -13.17
CA ASP A 109 -14.54 -9.31 -14.09
C ASP A 109 -13.14 -9.69 -14.59
N LYS A 110 -12.71 -9.05 -15.69
CA LYS A 110 -11.38 -9.25 -16.29
C LYS A 110 -10.30 -8.34 -15.70
N TRP A 111 -10.65 -7.14 -15.25
CA TRP A 111 -9.67 -6.17 -14.74
C TRP A 111 -8.81 -6.67 -13.55
N PRO A 112 -9.31 -7.53 -12.62
CA PRO A 112 -8.49 -8.04 -11.51
C PRO A 112 -7.28 -8.83 -12.02
N SER A 113 -7.40 -9.45 -13.20
CA SER A 113 -6.32 -10.23 -13.80
C SER A 113 -5.10 -9.40 -14.20
N LEU A 114 -5.25 -8.08 -14.32
CA LEU A 114 -4.20 -7.14 -14.66
C LEU A 114 -3.49 -6.55 -13.43
N VAL A 115 -4.08 -6.69 -12.25
CA VAL A 115 -3.57 -6.05 -11.02
C VAL A 115 -2.26 -6.70 -10.59
N GLN A 116 -1.18 -5.92 -10.57
CA GLN A 116 0.13 -6.40 -10.14
C GLN A 116 0.45 -6.11 -8.67
N HIS A 117 -0.12 -5.04 -8.10
CA HIS A 117 0.22 -4.59 -6.77
C HIS A 117 -1.02 -4.31 -5.93
N LEU A 118 -1.26 -5.15 -4.92
CA LEU A 118 -2.38 -5.02 -4.00
C LEU A 118 -1.90 -4.53 -2.64
N ALA A 119 -2.56 -3.53 -2.09
CA ALA A 119 -2.40 -3.07 -0.72
C ALA A 119 -3.72 -3.21 0.02
N LEU A 120 -3.67 -3.81 1.20
CA LEU A 120 -4.84 -4.15 1.99
C LEU A 120 -4.75 -3.42 3.33
N ALA A 121 -5.84 -2.81 3.76
CA ALA A 121 -5.92 -2.32 5.14
C ALA A 121 -5.66 -3.46 6.13
N LEU A 122 -4.98 -3.17 7.24
CA LEU A 122 -4.73 -4.12 8.32
C LEU A 122 -6.00 -4.89 8.76
N SER A 123 -7.14 -4.20 8.81
CA SER A 123 -8.43 -4.76 9.23
C SER A 123 -9.05 -5.80 8.30
N VAL A 124 -8.45 -6.02 7.12
CA VAL A 124 -8.93 -7.02 6.15
C VAL A 124 -7.92 -8.12 5.81
N THR A 125 -6.68 -8.03 6.29
CA THR A 125 -5.63 -8.99 5.94
C THR A 125 -5.78 -10.36 6.59
N ASP A 126 -6.66 -10.48 7.59
CA ASP A 126 -6.96 -11.72 8.33
C ASP A 126 -8.42 -12.17 8.17
N ARG A 127 -9.12 -11.76 7.10
CA ARG A 127 -10.55 -12.08 6.88
C ARG A 127 -10.79 -13.48 6.30
N GLY A 128 -9.91 -14.45 6.60
CA GLY A 128 -10.07 -15.86 6.21
C GLY A 128 -9.88 -16.14 4.71
N LEU A 129 -10.75 -16.99 4.15
CA LEU A 129 -10.58 -17.59 2.79
C LEU A 129 -10.88 -16.66 1.62
N TRP A 130 -11.50 -15.50 1.86
CA TRP A 130 -11.93 -14.57 0.81
C TRP A 130 -10.78 -14.04 -0.05
N LEU A 131 -9.66 -13.69 0.58
CA LEU A 131 -8.52 -13.16 -0.13
C LEU A 131 -7.79 -14.22 -0.98
N PRO A 132 -7.49 -15.44 -0.47
CA PRO A 132 -7.01 -16.53 -1.32
C PRO A 132 -7.90 -16.82 -2.53
N ILE A 133 -9.23 -16.83 -2.36
CA ILE A 133 -10.17 -17.05 -3.46
C ILE A 133 -10.09 -15.92 -4.49
N ALA A 134 -10.05 -14.66 -4.05
CA ALA A 134 -9.91 -13.50 -4.93
C ALA A 134 -8.60 -13.55 -5.75
N MET A 135 -7.50 -13.94 -5.11
CA MET A 135 -6.18 -14.05 -5.74
C MET A 135 -6.12 -15.08 -6.87
N LYS A 136 -7.01 -16.08 -6.88
CA LYS A 136 -7.12 -17.05 -8.00
C LYS A 136 -7.37 -16.33 -9.34
N TYR A 137 -8.04 -15.18 -9.30
CA TYR A 137 -8.39 -14.38 -10.47
C TYR A 137 -7.37 -13.27 -10.76
N MET A 138 -6.23 -13.24 -10.07
CA MET A 138 -5.17 -12.23 -10.22
C MET A 138 -3.83 -12.85 -10.64
N PRO A 139 -3.73 -13.46 -11.84
CA PRO A 139 -2.50 -14.10 -12.28
C PRO A 139 -1.31 -13.14 -12.43
N ALA A 140 -1.55 -11.84 -12.63
CA ALA A 140 -0.49 -10.85 -12.74
C ALA A 140 0.04 -10.37 -11.38
N LEU A 141 -0.54 -10.79 -10.26
CA LEU A 141 -0.20 -10.28 -8.94
C LEU A 141 1.28 -10.57 -8.60
N LYS A 142 2.01 -9.52 -8.22
CA LYS A 142 3.43 -9.56 -7.85
C LYS A 142 3.67 -9.25 -6.37
N SER A 143 2.82 -8.43 -5.76
CA SER A 143 2.98 -8.04 -4.35
C SER A 143 1.67 -7.84 -3.61
N ILE A 144 1.68 -8.21 -2.33
CA ILE A 144 0.64 -7.89 -1.35
C ILE A 144 1.27 -7.07 -0.22
N SER A 145 0.70 -5.91 0.05
CA SER A 145 1.13 -5.03 1.14
C SER A 145 0.08 -4.96 2.24
N VAL A 146 0.47 -5.21 3.49
CA VAL A 146 -0.33 -4.91 4.68
C VAL A 146 -0.15 -3.43 5.01
N VAL A 147 -1.20 -2.64 4.87
CA VAL A 147 -1.15 -1.21 5.20
C VAL A 147 -1.50 -1.03 6.68
N CYS A 148 -0.53 -0.58 7.45
CA CYS A 148 -0.67 -0.22 8.84
C CYS A 148 -1.24 1.21 8.95
N PRO A 149 -2.06 1.50 9.98
CA PRO A 149 -2.63 2.84 10.17
C PRO A 149 -1.57 3.89 10.58
N LYS A 150 -0.42 3.43 11.10
CA LYS A 150 0.71 4.27 11.51
C LYS A 150 2.04 3.51 11.39
N THR A 151 3.16 4.22 11.51
CA THR A 151 4.50 3.64 11.36
C THR A 151 5.11 3.10 12.66
N THR A 152 4.62 3.53 13.83
CA THR A 152 5.13 3.12 15.15
C THR A 152 4.02 3.04 16.20
N GLY A 153 4.30 2.39 17.33
CA GLY A 153 3.34 2.24 18.44
C GLY A 153 2.52 0.96 18.34
N ILE A 154 1.32 0.95 18.92
CA ILE A 154 0.44 -0.22 19.01
C ILE A 154 -0.88 0.09 18.30
N SER A 155 -1.37 -0.81 17.44
CA SER A 155 -2.71 -0.72 16.82
C SER A 155 -3.49 -2.01 17.07
N ASP A 156 -4.82 -1.90 17.08
CA ASP A 156 -5.67 -3.07 17.00
C ASP A 156 -5.67 -3.63 15.57
N VAL A 157 -5.80 -4.94 15.42
CA VAL A 157 -5.91 -5.61 14.11
C VAL A 157 -7.15 -5.12 13.34
N SER A 158 -8.18 -4.64 14.06
CA SER A 158 -9.42 -4.12 13.49
C SER A 158 -9.39 -2.62 13.20
N ASP A 159 -8.30 -1.92 13.54
CA ASP A 159 -8.15 -0.48 13.31
C ASP A 159 -8.29 -0.14 11.82
N ASP A 160 -9.04 0.92 11.56
CA ASP A 160 -9.25 1.40 10.20
C ASP A 160 -8.01 2.15 9.68
N VAL A 161 -7.75 1.98 8.38
CA VAL A 161 -6.64 2.63 7.69
C VAL A 161 -7.23 3.67 6.76
N ILE A 162 -7.10 4.93 7.15
CA ILE A 162 -7.75 6.05 6.45
C ILE A 162 -6.75 6.66 5.45
N PRO A 163 -7.04 6.65 4.13
CA PRO A 163 -6.25 7.38 3.15
C PRO A 163 -6.32 8.89 3.39
N PRO A 164 -5.21 9.64 3.20
CA PRO A 164 -5.25 11.09 3.32
C PRO A 164 -6.09 11.71 2.20
N THR A 165 -7.13 12.47 2.56
CA THR A 165 -8.09 13.07 1.60
C THR A 165 -7.61 14.35 0.95
N GLU A 166 -6.84 15.18 1.67
CA GLU A 166 -6.41 16.51 1.22
C GLU A 166 -4.91 16.59 0.89
N ALA A 167 -4.21 15.46 0.88
CA ALA A 167 -2.77 15.42 0.67
C ALA A 167 -2.36 14.45 -0.44
N TYR A 168 -1.08 14.54 -0.81
CA TYR A 168 -0.49 13.61 -1.76
C TYR A 168 -0.49 12.19 -1.20
N VAL A 169 -1.17 11.29 -1.89
CA VAL A 169 -1.35 9.90 -1.50
C VAL A 169 -0.16 9.10 -1.99
N GLY A 170 0.55 8.51 -1.05
CA GLY A 170 1.61 7.55 -1.32
C GLY A 170 1.75 6.57 -0.19
N LEU A 171 2.21 5.36 -0.50
CA LEU A 171 2.54 4.36 0.50
C LEU A 171 4.06 4.32 0.71
N LYS A 172 4.49 4.39 1.96
CA LYS A 172 5.86 4.14 2.39
C LYS A 172 5.95 2.69 2.84
N LYS A 173 6.94 1.96 2.33
CA LYS A 173 7.37 0.68 2.92
C LYS A 173 8.00 0.93 4.28
N LEU A 174 7.55 0.21 5.31
CA LEU A 174 8.14 0.30 6.64
C LEU A 174 9.57 -0.23 6.60
N THR A 175 10.48 0.44 7.31
CA THR A 175 11.84 -0.06 7.53
C THR A 175 11.83 -1.25 8.49
N GLU A 176 12.93 -2.00 8.58
CA GLU A 176 13.06 -3.09 9.55
C GLU A 176 12.82 -2.61 10.99
N ASP A 177 13.41 -1.47 11.37
CA ASP A 177 13.18 -0.85 12.67
C ASP A 177 11.71 -0.48 12.90
N GLU A 178 11.03 0.08 11.90
CA GLU A 178 9.60 0.40 11.99
C GLU A 178 8.75 -0.87 12.13
N MET A 179 9.10 -1.93 11.39
CA MET A 179 8.39 -3.21 11.46
C MET A 179 8.55 -3.91 12.81
N VAL A 180 9.70 -3.77 13.47
CA VAL A 180 9.97 -4.35 14.80
C VAL A 180 9.33 -3.53 15.92
N THR A 181 9.26 -2.21 15.77
CA THR A 181 8.73 -1.30 16.81
C THR A 181 7.21 -1.14 16.75
N PHE A 182 6.60 -1.32 15.57
CA PHE A 182 5.15 -1.32 15.42
C PHE A 182 4.55 -2.66 15.85
N LYS A 183 3.59 -2.62 16.77
CA LYS A 183 2.86 -3.79 17.28
C LYS A 183 1.41 -3.75 16.84
N ILE A 184 0.91 -4.92 16.48
CA ILE A 184 -0.48 -5.20 16.14
C ILE A 184 -1.01 -6.11 17.25
N HIS A 185 -2.08 -5.68 17.87
CA HIS A 185 -2.78 -6.40 18.93
C HIS A 185 -4.10 -6.91 18.38
N ALA A 186 -4.47 -8.13 18.76
CA ALA A 186 -5.81 -8.63 18.55
C ALA A 186 -6.36 -9.09 19.90
N ASP A 187 -7.55 -8.62 20.23
CA ASP A 187 -8.35 -9.07 21.36
C ASP A 187 -9.82 -9.06 20.93
N TYR A 188 -10.28 -10.19 20.39
CA TYR A 188 -11.66 -10.36 19.96
C TYR A 188 -12.15 -11.79 20.15
N LEU A 189 -13.47 -11.97 20.21
CA LEU A 189 -14.10 -13.28 20.23
C LEU A 189 -14.44 -13.71 18.80
N TYR A 190 -14.00 -14.91 18.42
CA TYR A 190 -14.36 -15.55 17.17
C TYR A 190 -15.42 -16.62 17.44
N GLU A 191 -16.63 -16.38 16.93
CA GLU A 191 -17.75 -17.32 17.07
C GLU A 191 -17.48 -18.57 16.23
N THR A 192 -17.41 -19.73 16.88
CA THR A 192 -17.29 -21.03 16.21
C THR A 192 -18.51 -21.91 16.49
N HIS A 193 -18.63 -23.01 15.75
CA HIS A 193 -19.63 -24.04 16.05
C HIS A 193 -19.51 -24.66 17.46
N PHE A 194 -18.37 -24.47 18.14
CA PHE A 194 -18.11 -24.93 19.50
C PHE A 194 -18.21 -23.82 20.55
N GLY A 195 -18.70 -22.63 20.17
CA GLY A 195 -18.80 -21.44 21.02
C GLY A 195 -17.74 -20.37 20.70
N ASP A 196 -17.73 -19.32 21.50
CA ASP A 196 -16.81 -18.19 21.34
C ASP A 196 -15.39 -18.59 21.72
N MET A 197 -14.47 -18.48 20.77
CA MET A 197 -13.04 -18.66 21.02
C MET A 197 -12.35 -17.29 21.14
N PRO A 198 -11.68 -17.00 22.26
CA PRO A 198 -10.91 -15.77 22.40
C PRO A 198 -9.67 -15.81 21.52
N ILE A 199 -9.50 -14.78 20.70
CA ILE A 199 -8.31 -14.51 19.93
C ILE A 199 -7.56 -13.38 20.63
N ILE A 200 -6.52 -13.74 21.37
CA ILE A 200 -5.66 -12.80 22.08
C ILE A 200 -4.21 -13.01 21.65
N TRP A 201 -3.64 -12.04 20.93
CA TRP A 201 -2.24 -12.07 20.58
C TRP A 201 -1.67 -10.66 20.35
N THR A 202 -0.35 -10.57 20.37
CA THR A 202 0.38 -9.37 19.94
C THR A 202 1.51 -9.81 19.02
N LYS A 203 1.62 -9.18 17.86
CA LYS A 203 2.66 -9.43 16.86
C LYS A 203 3.28 -8.11 16.44
N THR A 204 4.57 -8.09 16.17
CA THR A 204 5.21 -7.00 15.43
C THR A 204 4.68 -6.95 13.99
N ALA A 205 4.87 -5.83 13.27
CA ALA A 205 4.50 -5.75 11.85
C ALA A 205 5.19 -6.84 11.04
N ALA A 206 6.46 -7.13 11.35
CA ALA A 206 7.24 -8.20 10.69
C ALA A 206 6.60 -9.58 10.91
N GLU A 207 6.29 -9.92 12.16
CA GLU A 207 5.64 -11.19 12.50
C GLU A 207 4.25 -11.31 11.89
N TYR A 208 3.49 -10.21 11.84
CA TYR A 208 2.15 -10.21 11.26
C TYR A 208 2.18 -10.36 9.73
N VAL A 209 3.08 -9.67 9.02
CA VAL A 209 3.27 -9.88 7.57
C VAL A 209 3.71 -11.31 7.29
N HIS A 210 4.58 -11.88 8.11
CA HIS A 210 4.96 -13.28 8.01
C HIS A 210 3.76 -14.22 8.24
N TYR A 211 2.94 -13.95 9.26
CA TYR A 211 1.70 -14.69 9.52
C TYR A 211 0.76 -14.66 8.32
N VAL A 212 0.46 -13.49 7.75
CA VAL A 212 -0.37 -13.35 6.55
C VAL A 212 0.21 -14.18 5.39
N ARG A 213 1.54 -14.14 5.18
CA ARG A 213 2.19 -14.96 4.15
C ARG A 213 2.00 -16.46 4.39
N VAL A 214 2.13 -16.93 5.63
CA VAL A 214 1.97 -18.34 6.00
C VAL A 214 0.53 -18.79 5.76
N GLU A 215 -0.45 -18.01 6.21
CA GLU A 215 -1.88 -18.31 5.99
C GLU A 215 -2.21 -18.34 4.50
N MET A 216 -1.73 -17.37 3.73
CA MET A 216 -1.88 -17.36 2.26
C MET A 216 -1.25 -18.60 1.63
N THR A 217 -0.03 -18.96 2.05
CA THR A 217 0.69 -20.14 1.51
C THR A 217 -0.10 -21.42 1.77
N ARG A 218 -0.69 -21.57 2.98
CA ARG A 218 -1.52 -22.72 3.34
C ARG A 218 -2.74 -22.83 2.42
N SER A 219 -3.48 -21.73 2.25
CA SER A 219 -4.65 -21.71 1.37
C SER A 219 -4.28 -21.86 -0.11
N SER A 220 -3.11 -21.40 -0.53
CA SER A 220 -2.70 -21.42 -1.95
C SER A 220 -2.57 -22.83 -2.53
N ARG A 221 -2.19 -23.79 -1.69
CA ARG A 221 -2.13 -25.21 -2.05
C ARG A 221 -3.51 -25.77 -2.41
N GLU A 222 -4.57 -25.25 -1.77
CA GLU A 222 -5.95 -25.68 -1.99
C GLU A 222 -6.56 -25.01 -3.22
N TYR A 223 -6.20 -23.75 -3.50
CA TYR A 223 -6.82 -22.94 -4.56
C TYR A 223 -6.02 -22.85 -5.87
N HIS A 224 -4.85 -23.49 -5.96
CA HIS A 224 -3.96 -23.48 -7.13
C HIS A 224 -3.70 -22.07 -7.68
N LEU A 225 -3.25 -21.17 -6.79
CA LEU A 225 -2.99 -19.78 -7.18
C LEU A 225 -1.90 -19.70 -8.26
N ALA A 226 -2.04 -18.80 -9.22
CA ALA A 226 -1.07 -18.63 -10.30
C ALA A 226 0.35 -18.26 -9.82
N SER A 227 0.44 -17.67 -8.63
CA SER A 227 1.70 -17.32 -7.97
C SER A 227 2.32 -18.47 -7.17
N TRP A 228 1.69 -19.64 -7.11
CA TRP A 228 2.23 -20.83 -6.46
C TRP A 228 3.37 -21.44 -7.27
N ASP A 229 4.49 -21.71 -6.60
CA ASP A 229 5.60 -22.46 -7.17
C ASP A 229 5.67 -23.86 -6.56
N GLU A 230 5.31 -24.86 -7.36
CA GLU A 230 5.36 -26.27 -6.97
C GLU A 230 6.75 -26.74 -6.55
N ARG A 231 7.83 -26.16 -7.10
CA ARG A 231 9.19 -26.59 -6.79
C ARG A 231 9.64 -26.12 -5.41
N THR A 232 9.28 -24.90 -5.05
CA THR A 232 9.67 -24.29 -3.78
C THR A 232 8.57 -24.41 -2.72
N GLN A 233 7.41 -24.96 -3.08
CA GLN A 233 6.21 -25.06 -2.24
C GLN A 233 5.88 -23.71 -1.58
N SER A 234 5.96 -22.63 -2.37
CA SER A 234 5.84 -21.27 -1.86
C SER A 234 5.19 -20.31 -2.86
N LEU A 235 4.62 -19.23 -2.32
CA LEU A 235 4.10 -18.13 -3.11
C LEU A 235 5.23 -17.24 -3.64
N LYS A 236 5.29 -17.05 -4.96
CA LYS A 236 6.14 -16.06 -5.66
C LYS A 236 5.54 -14.66 -5.59
N LEU A 237 5.25 -14.21 -4.38
CA LEU A 237 4.74 -12.87 -4.09
C LEU A 237 5.64 -12.15 -3.10
N LEU A 238 5.82 -10.85 -3.31
CA LEU A 238 6.45 -9.97 -2.33
C LEU A 238 5.40 -9.57 -1.29
N PHE A 239 5.69 -9.85 -0.01
CA PHE A 239 4.88 -9.41 1.12
C PHE A 239 5.58 -8.26 1.82
N GLU A 240 4.86 -7.16 2.06
CA GLU A 240 5.42 -5.95 2.64
C GLU A 240 4.49 -5.33 3.69
N ALA A 241 5.05 -4.64 4.67
CA ALA A 241 4.31 -3.70 5.51
C ALA A 241 4.46 -2.29 4.94
N ARG A 242 3.35 -1.56 4.82
CA ARG A 242 3.32 -0.18 4.33
C ARG A 242 2.51 0.70 5.26
N CYS A 243 2.68 2.01 5.16
CA CYS A 243 1.84 3.02 5.81
C CYS A 243 1.65 4.19 4.83
N PHE A 244 0.53 4.91 4.94
CA PHE A 244 0.38 6.15 4.17
C PHE A 244 1.46 7.16 4.56
N LYS A 245 2.02 7.83 3.54
CA LYS A 245 3.02 8.88 3.71
C LYS A 245 2.35 10.13 4.24
N THR A 246 2.78 10.58 5.41
CA THR A 246 2.51 11.95 5.88
C THR A 246 3.58 12.88 5.33
N LEU A 247 3.16 13.94 4.61
CA LEU A 247 4.02 15.07 4.31
C LEU A 247 4.21 15.86 5.61
N VAL A 248 5.29 15.59 6.34
CA VAL A 248 5.73 16.42 7.47
C VAL A 248 6.53 17.59 6.94
#